data_AF-A0A196SR48-F1
#
_entry.id   AF-A0A196SR48-F1
#
_cell.length_a   1.000
_cell.length_b   1.000
_cell.length_c   1.000
_cell.angle_alpha   90.00
_cell.angle_beta   90.00
_cell.angle_gamma   90.00
#
_symmetry.space_group_name_H-M   'P 1'
#
loop_
_entity.id
_entity.type
_entity.pdbx_description
1 polymer ?
#
loop_
_entity_poly.entity_id
_entity_poly.type
_entity_poly.pdbx_seq_one_letter_code
_entity_poly.pdbx_strand_id
1 'polypeptide(L)' 'LIHEIYTVGPHFKQCNNFLWPFKLNSPDGGFSKKLLHFNEGGDYGNHEVLIGKLVNRMI' A
#
# COMPACT_ATOMS: atom_id res chain seq x y z
N LEU A 1 0.92 17.26 5.65
CA LEU A 1 0.18 16.12 5.08
C LEU A 1 0.89 14.79 5.29
N ILE A 2 2.11 14.60 4.75
CA ILE A 2 2.89 13.36 4.94
C ILE A 2 3.15 13.06 6.43
N HIS A 3 3.59 14.05 7.21
CA HIS A 3 3.82 13.90 8.65
C HIS A 3 2.58 13.35 9.37
N GLU A 4 1.43 14.03 9.23
CA GLU A 4 0.16 13.61 9.85
C GLU A 4 -0.28 12.19 9.47
N ILE A 5 -0.05 11.77 8.22
CA ILE A 5 -0.38 10.40 7.77
C ILE A 5 0.62 9.37 8.33
N TYR A 6 1.92 9.68 8.30
CA TYR A 6 2.98 8.74 8.71
C TYR A 6 3.03 8.53 10.22
N THR A 7 2.91 9.60 11.01
CA THR A 7 2.96 9.52 12.49
C THR A 7 1.59 9.37 13.13
N VAL A 8 0.52 9.32 12.34
CA VAL A 8 -0.88 9.28 12.82
C VAL A 8 -1.16 10.46 13.76
N GLY A 9 -0.95 11.67 13.25
CA GLY A 9 -1.15 12.91 14.01
C GLY A 9 -2.61 13.21 14.34
N PRO A 10 -2.89 14.25 15.15
CA PRO A 10 -4.23 14.61 15.60
C PRO A 10 -5.21 14.95 14.46
N HIS A 11 -4.69 15.27 13.27
CA HIS A 11 -5.49 15.59 12.09
C HIS A 11 -5.47 14.49 11.02
N PHE A 12 -5.15 13.23 11.39
CA PHE A 12 -5.08 12.10 10.47
C PHE A 12 -6.35 11.95 9.63
N LYS A 13 -7.54 12.00 10.25
CA LYS A 13 -8.82 11.81 9.56
C LYS A 13 -9.05 12.88 8.48
N GLN A 14 -8.76 14.14 8.81
CA GLN A 14 -8.91 15.27 7.90
C GLN A 14 -7.90 15.16 6.74
N CYS A 15 -6.64 14.83 7.05
CA CYS A 15 -5.59 14.61 6.06
C CYS A 15 -5.90 13.46 5.11
N ASN A 16 -6.38 12.33 5.64
CA ASN A 16 -6.75 11.16 4.84
C ASN A 16 -7.93 11.45 3.92
N ASN A 17 -8.95 12.16 4.42
CA ASN A 17 -10.12 12.53 3.62
C ASN A 17 -9.82 13.61 2.56
N PHE A 18 -8.80 14.43 2.80
CA PHE A 18 -8.33 15.43 1.83
C PHE A 18 -7.67 14.78 0.61
N LEU A 19 -7.03 13.61 0.79
CA LEU A 19 -6.40 12.87 -0.30
C LEU A 19 -7.45 12.10 -1.12
N TRP A 20 -7.36 12.21 -2.44
CA TRP A 20 -8.13 11.33 -3.33
C TRP A 20 -7.56 9.90 -3.25
N PRO A 21 -8.39 8.85 -3.34
CA PRO A 21 -7.91 7.47 -3.40
C PRO A 21 -6.84 7.29 -4.50
N PHE A 22 -5.67 6.79 -4.12
CA PHE A 22 -4.55 6.66 -5.07
C PHE A 22 -4.90 5.68 -6.18
N LYS A 23 -4.83 6.16 -7.43
CA LYS A 23 -4.91 5.30 -8.62
C LYS A 23 -3.49 4.89 -8.98
N LEU A 24 -3.14 3.64 -8.72
CA LEU A 24 -1.82 3.08 -9.00
C LEU A 24 -1.81 2.28 -10.30
N ASN A 25 -0.63 2.11 -10.89
CA ASN A 25 -0.41 1.24 -12.04
C ASN A 25 -0.40 -0.24 -11.63
N SER A 26 -0.49 -1.16 -12.61
CA SER A 26 -0.16 -2.56 -12.34
C SER A 26 1.33 -2.68 -11.99
N PRO A 27 1.72 -3.56 -11.05
CA PRO A 27 3.11 -3.64 -10.64
C PRO A 27 4.00 -4.11 -11.79
N ASP A 28 5.17 -3.49 -11.94
CA ASP A 28 6.22 -3.97 -12.84
C ASP A 28 6.57 -5.43 -12.54
N GLY A 29 6.60 -6.28 -13.57
CA GLY A 29 6.79 -7.73 -13.44
C GLY A 29 5.55 -8.50 -12.95
N GLY A 30 4.42 -7.82 -12.70
CA GLY A 30 3.15 -8.41 -12.36
C GLY A 30 3.04 -8.92 -10.92
N PHE A 31 1.93 -9.62 -10.67
CA PHE A 31 1.68 -10.35 -9.44
C PHE A 31 2.02 -11.82 -9.65
N SER A 32 2.56 -12.50 -8.64
CA SER A 32 2.92 -13.91 -8.68
C SER A 32 1.68 -14.80 -8.58
N LYS A 33 0.93 -14.71 -7.46
CA LYS A 33 -0.29 -15.48 -7.18
C LYS A 33 -1.26 -14.62 -6.38
N LYS A 34 -2.09 -13.85 -7.10
CA LYS A 34 -3.07 -12.91 -6.51
C LYS A 34 -4.05 -13.54 -5.50
N LEU A 35 -4.38 -14.81 -5.67
CA LEU A 35 -5.38 -15.51 -4.87
C LEU A 35 -4.78 -16.29 -3.68
N LEU A 36 -3.46 -16.28 -3.51
CA LEU A 36 -2.76 -16.98 -2.41
C LEU A 36 -2.20 -15.98 -1.38
N HIS A 37 -2.22 -16.33 -0.10
CA HIS A 37 -1.81 -15.41 0.96
C HIS A 37 -0.31 -15.15 0.85
N PHE A 38 0.13 -13.94 1.22
CA PHE A 38 1.54 -13.55 1.16
C PHE A 38 2.46 -14.52 1.93
N ASN A 39 2.05 -14.93 3.13
CA ASN A 39 2.78 -15.91 3.95
C ASN A 39 2.89 -17.30 3.30
N GLU A 40 2.03 -17.62 2.33
CA GLU A 40 2.03 -18.87 1.58
C GLU A 40 2.74 -18.71 0.21
N GLY A 41 3.33 -17.54 -0.05
CA GLY A 41 4.03 -17.23 -1.31
C GLY A 41 3.13 -16.65 -2.40
N GLY A 42 2.00 -16.04 -2.05
CA GLY A 42 1.20 -15.23 -2.97
C GLY A 42 1.33 -13.72 -2.74
N ASP A 43 0.33 -12.95 -3.16
CA ASP A 43 0.38 -11.47 -3.14
C ASP A 43 -0.82 -10.82 -2.43
N TYR A 44 -1.74 -11.60 -1.83
CA TYR A 44 -2.83 -11.02 -1.02
C TYR A 44 -2.51 -11.09 0.46
N GLY A 45 -3.08 -10.15 1.23
CA GLY A 45 -2.99 -10.14 2.69
C GLY A 45 -1.99 -9.11 3.20
N ASN A 46 -1.57 -9.30 4.45
CA ASN A 46 -0.63 -8.38 5.10
C ASN A 46 0.81 -8.71 4.69
N HIS A 47 1.51 -7.76 4.07
CA HIS A 47 2.92 -7.87 3.72
C HIS A 47 3.85 -7.25 4.78
N GLU A 48 3.28 -6.76 5.89
CA GLU A 48 3.98 -6.05 6.96
C GLU A 48 4.90 -4.96 6.41
N VAL A 49 6.18 -5.01 6.75
CA VAL A 49 7.21 -4.06 6.31
C VAL A 49 7.56 -4.17 4.82
N LEU A 50 7.12 -5.24 4.14
CA LEU A 50 7.46 -5.52 2.74
C LEU A 50 6.49 -4.89 1.74
N ILE A 51 5.37 -4.31 2.18
CA ILE A 51 4.39 -3.67 1.29
C ILE A 51 5.00 -2.55 0.44
N GLY A 52 5.99 -1.83 0.96
CA GLY A 52 6.70 -0.78 0.22
C GLY A 52 7.36 -1.27 -1.07
N LYS A 53 7.80 -2.54 -1.11
CA LYS A 53 8.36 -3.15 -2.33
C LYS A 53 7.32 -3.32 -3.42
N LEU A 54 6.06 -3.60 -3.06
CA LEU A 54 4.96 -3.68 -4.01
C LEU A 54 4.58 -2.29 -4.52
N VAL A 55 4.41 -1.33 -3.59
CA VAL A 55 4.03 0.05 -3.93
C VAL A 55 5.05 0.69 -4.88
N ASN A 56 6.36 0.50 -4.65
CA ASN A 56 7.41 1.01 -5.54
C ASN A 56 7.34 0.48 -6.97
N ARG A 57 6.69 -0.67 -7.22
CA ARG A 57 6.49 -1.20 -8.57
C ARG A 57 5.22 -0.67 -9.25
N MET A 58 4.35 0.02 -8.51
CA MET A 58 3.03 0.47 -8.96
C MET A 58 2.91 1.99 -9.07
N ILE A 59 3.89 2.74 -8.54
CA ILE A 59 4.03 4.20 -8.73
C ILE A 59 4.74 4.43 -10.05
#